data_AF-A0A2A4ECG1-F1
#
_entry.id   AF-A0A2A4ECG1-F1
#
_cell.length_a   1.000
_cell.length_b   1.000
_cell.length_c   1.000
_cell.angle_alpha   90.00
_cell.angle_beta   90.00
_cell.angle_gamma   90.00
#
_symmetry.space_group_name_H-M   'P 1'
#
loop_
_entity.id
_entity.type
_entity.pdbx_description
1 polymer ?
#
loop_
_entity_poly.entity_id
_entity_poly.type
_entity_poly.pdbx_seq_one_letter_code
_entity_poly.pdbx_strand_id
1 'polypeptide(L)'
;MVAAGAAVALGVVPLIGSALSTSFQSAVQAVSQREMEAWLARMAEVVDALAHLTELRVDEIVGDGQFYQSLVRASRAAQETTDATKLNQLEAGVAHSGSWTQRSPLLERTLMRLLVQFEPEQIELLELVHDPRRYALAHPELGEMFSLHDVYKQVLGVADAGSLEIIGRQLNDLYMSGVTRSGFGPTFMPLRDNQGGFALTDLGTELMGYCARVRASPAEARS
;
A
#
# COMPACT_ATOMS: atom_id res chain seq x y z
N MET A 1 33.97 -30.63 4.32
CA MET A 1 34.08 -29.24 3.85
C MET A 1 32.97 -29.01 2.84
N VAL A 2 31.94 -28.29 3.31
CA VAL A 2 30.84 -27.57 2.64
C VAL A 2 29.94 -28.31 1.63
N ALA A 3 28.64 -28.23 1.90
CA ALA A 3 27.50 -28.71 1.13
C ALA A 3 26.70 -27.52 0.51
N ALA A 4 25.70 -27.89 -0.32
CA ALA A 4 24.57 -27.11 -0.83
C ALA A 4 24.82 -26.21 -2.07
N GLY A 5 23.87 -26.04 -2.99
CA GLY A 5 22.42 -26.14 -2.81
C GLY A 5 21.62 -26.40 -4.08
N ALA A 6 20.37 -26.81 -3.82
CA ALA A 6 19.35 -27.21 -4.77
C ALA A 6 18.96 -26.07 -5.73
N ALA A 7 18.99 -26.38 -7.03
CA ALA A 7 18.31 -25.59 -8.04
C ALA A 7 16.80 -25.75 -7.84
N VAL A 8 16.14 -24.66 -7.43
CA VAL A 8 14.69 -24.57 -7.35
C VAL A 8 14.15 -24.68 -8.78
N ALA A 9 13.42 -25.78 -9.01
CA ALA A 9 12.67 -26.02 -10.23
C ALA A 9 11.55 -24.97 -10.38
N LEU A 10 11.85 -23.88 -11.08
CA LEU A 10 10.81 -23.07 -11.71
C LEU A 10 10.17 -23.93 -12.80
N GLY A 11 8.87 -24.16 -12.69
CA GLY A 11 8.08 -25.01 -13.60
C GLY A 11 8.38 -24.67 -15.06
N VAL A 12 9.15 -25.55 -15.69
CA VAL A 12 9.50 -25.47 -17.11
C VAL A 12 8.23 -25.83 -17.88
N VAL A 13 7.54 -24.84 -18.43
CA VAL A 13 6.61 -25.08 -19.53
C VAL A 13 7.48 -25.44 -20.75
N PRO A 14 7.45 -26.67 -21.26
CA PRO A 14 8.29 -27.03 -22.39
C PRO A 14 7.51 -26.74 -23.67
N LEU A 15 7.66 -25.55 -24.26
CA LEU A 15 7.19 -25.30 -25.63
C LEU A 15 8.08 -24.31 -26.42
N ILE A 16 8.88 -24.90 -27.32
CA ILE A 16 9.23 -24.43 -28.67
C ILE A 16 10.12 -23.17 -28.82
N GLY A 17 11.39 -23.38 -29.20
CA GLY A 17 12.20 -22.44 -30.01
C GLY A 17 13.24 -21.56 -29.26
N SER A 18 14.51 -21.95 -29.31
CA SER A 18 15.66 -21.29 -28.64
C SER A 18 15.91 -19.81 -29.03
N ALA A 19 15.38 -19.35 -30.17
CA ALA A 19 15.48 -17.94 -30.59
C ALA A 19 14.36 -17.06 -29.99
N LEU A 20 13.15 -17.61 -29.80
CA LEU A 20 12.03 -16.91 -29.15
C LEU A 20 12.23 -16.83 -27.64
N SER A 21 12.84 -17.86 -27.02
CA SER A 21 13.15 -17.82 -25.58
C SER A 21 14.15 -16.72 -25.22
N THR A 22 15.16 -16.49 -26.07
CA THR A 22 16.20 -15.48 -25.80
C THR A 22 15.67 -14.06 -25.96
N SER A 23 14.86 -13.80 -26.99
CA SER A 23 14.22 -12.50 -27.21
C SER A 23 13.14 -12.20 -26.16
N PHE A 24 12.34 -13.18 -25.77
CA PHE A 24 11.38 -13.05 -24.67
C PHE A 24 12.08 -12.80 -23.33
N GLN A 25 13.12 -13.58 -22.99
CA GLN A 25 13.90 -13.36 -21.76
C GLN A 25 14.54 -11.97 -21.74
N SER A 26 15.12 -11.52 -22.85
CA SER A 26 15.70 -10.18 -22.96
C SER A 26 14.64 -9.08 -22.83
N ALA A 27 13.46 -9.25 -23.43
CA ALA A 27 12.37 -8.29 -23.30
C ALA A 27 11.83 -8.20 -21.86
N VAL A 28 11.63 -9.34 -21.20
CA VAL A 28 11.19 -9.40 -19.79
C VAL A 28 12.23 -8.74 -18.88
N GLN A 29 13.52 -9.02 -19.08
CA GLN A 29 14.60 -8.38 -18.34
C GLN A 29 14.65 -6.87 -18.58
N ALA A 30 14.48 -6.41 -19.82
CA ALA A 30 14.47 -4.99 -20.15
C ALA A 30 13.27 -4.24 -19.58
N VAL A 31 12.11 -4.89 -19.44
CA VAL A 31 10.96 -4.31 -18.72
C VAL A 31 11.27 -4.25 -17.23
N SER A 32 11.69 -5.36 -16.63
CA SER A 32 12.02 -5.43 -15.20
C SER A 32 13.07 -4.41 -14.77
N GLN A 33 14.11 -4.22 -15.59
CA GLN A 33 15.16 -3.23 -15.33
C GLN A 33 14.62 -1.80 -15.38
N ARG A 34 13.78 -1.47 -16.38
CA ARG A 34 13.17 -0.14 -16.51
C ARG A 34 12.24 0.18 -15.35
N GLU A 35 11.41 -0.77 -14.93
CA GLU A 35 10.51 -0.58 -13.77
C GLU A 35 11.31 -0.38 -12.48
N MET A 36 12.41 -1.14 -12.30
CA MET A 36 13.31 -0.96 -11.15
C MET A 36 13.99 0.42 -11.16
N GLU A 37 14.49 0.87 -12.31
CA GLU A 37 15.09 2.20 -12.45
C GLU A 37 14.08 3.31 -12.14
N ALA A 38 12.85 3.18 -12.64
CA ALA A 38 11.77 4.12 -12.35
C ALA A 38 11.43 4.14 -10.85
N TRP A 39 11.32 2.98 -10.21
CA TRP A 39 11.10 2.88 -8.77
C TRP A 39 12.22 3.53 -7.96
N LEU A 40 13.48 3.26 -8.30
CA LEU A 40 14.63 3.85 -7.60
C LEU A 40 14.70 5.37 -7.77
N ALA A 41 14.32 5.90 -8.94
CA ALA A 41 14.21 7.34 -9.16
C ALA A 41 13.17 7.96 -8.23
N ARG A 42 11.99 7.34 -8.07
CA ARG A 42 10.97 7.79 -7.10
C ARG A 42 11.50 7.78 -5.67
N MET A 43 12.25 6.74 -5.28
CA MET A 43 12.83 6.67 -3.94
C MET A 43 13.91 7.74 -3.71
N ALA A 44 14.66 8.12 -4.75
CA ALA A 44 15.59 9.24 -4.65
C ALA A 44 14.86 10.57 -4.39
N GLU A 45 13.73 10.81 -5.06
CA GLU A 45 12.86 11.97 -4.81
C GLU A 45 12.31 11.97 -3.38
N VAL A 46 11.90 10.81 -2.86
CA VAL A 46 11.49 10.67 -1.45
C VAL A 46 12.60 11.05 -0.48
N VAL A 47 13.82 10.53 -0.70
CA VAL A 47 14.97 10.83 0.15
C VAL A 47 15.30 12.32 0.13
N ASP A 48 15.25 12.95 -1.04
CA ASP A 48 15.46 14.39 -1.17
C ASP A 48 14.38 15.19 -0.43
N ALA A 49 13.10 14.85 -0.64
CA ALA A 49 11.98 15.49 0.07
C ALA A 49 12.08 15.33 1.59
N LEU A 50 12.46 14.14 2.08
CA LEU A 50 12.67 13.88 3.50
C LEU A 50 13.84 14.69 4.06
N ALA A 51 14.96 14.80 3.34
CA ALA A 51 16.09 15.60 3.76
C ALA A 51 15.68 17.06 3.99
N HIS A 52 14.86 17.61 3.09
CA HIS A 52 14.30 18.94 3.24
C HIS A 52 13.32 19.08 4.41
N LEU A 53 12.47 18.06 4.67
CA LEU A 53 11.43 18.13 5.70
C LEU A 53 11.92 17.85 7.12
N THR A 54 12.94 17.01 7.26
CA THR A 54 13.45 16.53 8.55
C THR A 54 14.75 17.21 8.97
N GLU A 55 15.32 18.06 8.11
CA GLU A 55 16.66 18.64 8.25
C GLU A 55 17.79 17.59 8.38
N LEU A 56 17.51 16.34 8.02
CA LEU A 56 18.49 15.26 8.01
C LEU A 56 19.30 15.28 6.71
N ARG A 57 20.55 14.84 6.80
CA ARG A 57 21.38 14.63 5.60
C ARG A 57 20.97 13.34 4.89
N VAL A 58 21.16 13.29 3.58
CA VAL A 58 20.87 12.11 2.76
C VAL A 58 21.55 10.84 3.30
N ASP A 59 22.79 10.94 3.77
CA ASP A 59 23.52 9.81 4.36
C ASP A 59 22.94 9.34 5.70
N GLU A 60 22.28 10.22 6.45
CA GLU A 60 21.59 9.89 7.69
C GLU A 60 20.28 9.16 7.43
N ILE A 61 19.54 9.57 6.39
CA ILE A 61 18.30 8.91 5.96
C ILE A 61 18.60 7.51 5.42
N VAL A 62 19.54 7.40 4.47
CA VAL A 62 19.90 6.12 3.85
C VAL A 62 20.59 5.18 4.85
N GLY A 63 21.34 5.76 5.81
CA GLY A 63 21.98 5.03 6.90
C GLY A 63 21.02 4.58 8.00
N ASP A 64 19.78 5.07 8.04
CA ASP A 64 18.78 4.67 9.03
C ASP A 64 18.32 3.22 8.78
N GLY A 65 18.52 2.37 9.78
CA GLY A 65 18.23 0.95 9.65
C GLY A 65 16.73 0.63 9.49
N GLN A 66 15.83 1.47 10.00
CA GLN A 66 14.39 1.29 9.82
C GLN A 66 13.98 1.68 8.40
N PHE A 67 14.42 2.85 7.94
CA PHE A 67 14.22 3.31 6.57
C PHE A 67 14.72 2.30 5.56
N TYR A 68 15.99 1.86 5.68
CA TYR A 68 16.59 0.92 4.76
C TYR A 68 15.83 -0.42 4.70
N GLN A 69 15.38 -0.95 5.85
CA GLN A 69 14.60 -2.19 5.88
C GLN A 69 13.24 -2.04 5.20
N SER A 70 12.57 -0.91 5.41
CA SER A 70 11.30 -0.58 4.76
C SER A 70 11.48 -0.38 3.26
N LEU A 71 12.50 0.35 2.82
CA LEU A 71 12.87 0.52 1.42
C LEU A 71 13.11 -0.83 0.73
N VAL A 72 13.86 -1.74 1.35
CA VAL A 72 14.11 -3.08 0.78
C VAL A 72 12.82 -3.89 0.65
N ARG A 73 11.91 -3.81 1.63
CA ARG A 73 10.61 -4.51 1.58
C ARG A 73 9.70 -3.93 0.51
N ALA A 74 9.56 -2.61 0.48
CA ALA A 74 8.77 -1.90 -0.51
C ALA A 74 9.30 -2.15 -1.93
N SER A 75 10.63 -2.15 -2.13
CA SER A 75 11.25 -2.42 -3.44
C SER A 75 11.00 -3.83 -3.96
N ARG A 76 10.80 -4.82 -3.08
CA ARG A 76 10.38 -6.17 -3.49
C ARG A 76 8.91 -6.18 -3.90
N ALA A 77 8.05 -5.57 -3.09
CA ALA A 77 6.63 -5.46 -3.41
C ALA A 77 6.39 -4.66 -4.71
N ALA A 78 7.15 -3.60 -4.95
CA ALA A 78 7.09 -2.79 -6.16
C ALA A 78 7.46 -3.58 -7.43
N GLN A 79 8.31 -4.60 -7.34
CA GLN A 79 8.63 -5.49 -8.47
C GLN A 79 7.48 -6.43 -8.83
N GLU A 80 6.54 -6.65 -7.90
CA GLU A 80 5.44 -7.59 -8.05
C GLU A 80 4.17 -6.92 -8.59
N THR A 81 4.18 -5.59 -8.76
CA THR A 81 3.00 -4.83 -9.20
C THR A 81 3.33 -3.76 -10.24
N THR A 82 2.34 -3.43 -11.06
CA THR A 82 2.35 -2.24 -11.93
C THR A 82 1.26 -1.24 -11.53
N ASP A 83 0.56 -1.51 -10.43
CA ASP A 83 -0.50 -0.66 -9.91
C ASP A 83 0.09 0.63 -9.33
N ALA A 84 -0.25 1.77 -9.96
CA ALA A 84 0.27 3.07 -9.55
C ALA A 84 -0.16 3.47 -8.13
N THR A 85 -1.37 3.08 -7.70
CA THR A 85 -1.89 3.35 -6.36
C THR A 85 -1.08 2.58 -5.33
N LYS A 86 -0.82 1.29 -5.58
CA LYS A 86 0.05 0.46 -4.72
C LYS A 86 1.46 1.06 -4.61
N LEU A 87 2.05 1.49 -5.73
CA LEU A 87 3.38 2.10 -5.74
C LEU A 87 3.41 3.42 -4.93
N ASN A 88 2.38 4.26 -5.05
CA ASN A 88 2.24 5.48 -4.24
C ASN A 88 2.12 5.18 -2.74
N GLN A 89 1.37 4.13 -2.39
CA GLN A 89 1.21 3.70 -0.99
C GLN A 89 2.53 3.18 -0.42
N LEU A 90 3.27 2.36 -1.18
CA LEU A 90 4.60 1.88 -0.79
C LEU A 90 5.60 3.03 -0.61
N GLU A 91 5.58 4.02 -1.51
CA GLU A 91 6.37 5.24 -1.42
C GLU A 91 6.09 6.02 -0.13
N ALA A 92 4.79 6.25 0.17
CA ALA A 92 4.38 6.90 1.41
C ALA A 92 4.84 6.12 2.64
N GLY A 93 4.69 4.79 2.64
CA GLY A 93 5.14 3.95 3.74
C GLY A 93 6.64 4.06 3.99
N VAL A 94 7.47 4.01 2.93
CA VAL A 94 8.93 4.19 3.02
C VAL A 94 9.27 5.54 3.60
N ALA A 95 8.60 6.61 3.18
CA ALA A 95 8.87 7.94 3.68
C ALA A 95 8.53 8.12 5.17
N HIS A 96 7.51 7.41 5.63
CA HIS A 96 7.14 7.33 7.04
C HIS A 96 7.89 6.23 7.81
N SER A 97 8.95 5.67 7.21
CA SER A 97 9.79 4.66 7.83
C SER A 97 11.14 5.23 8.24
N GLY A 98 11.34 5.46 9.53
CA GLY A 98 12.63 5.93 10.02
C GLY A 98 12.60 6.32 11.48
N SER A 99 13.78 6.42 12.09
CA SER A 99 13.91 6.85 13.50
C SER A 99 13.26 8.21 13.78
N TRP A 100 13.14 9.09 12.79
CA TRP A 100 12.45 10.38 12.89
C TRP A 100 10.96 10.26 13.22
N THR A 101 10.34 9.11 12.95
CA THR A 101 8.93 8.87 13.27
C THR A 101 8.67 8.47 14.72
N GLN A 102 9.73 8.21 15.49
CA GLN A 102 9.66 7.78 16.90
C GLN A 102 8.86 6.47 17.11
N ARG A 103 8.52 5.74 16.05
CA ARG A 103 7.86 4.43 16.14
C ARG A 103 8.84 3.37 16.61
N SER A 104 8.31 2.41 17.38
CA SER A 104 9.12 1.24 17.76
C SER A 104 9.45 0.39 16.52
N PRO A 105 10.64 -0.25 16.45
CA PRO A 105 11.00 -1.13 15.33
C PRO A 105 9.98 -2.26 15.06
N LEU A 106 9.28 -2.72 16.11
CA LEU A 106 8.24 -3.73 15.98
C LEU A 106 7.00 -3.19 15.27
N LEU A 107 6.53 -2.01 15.66
CA LEU A 107 5.39 -1.35 15.03
C LEU A 107 5.71 -1.04 13.57
N GLU A 108 6.88 -0.46 13.31
CA GLU A 108 7.37 -0.10 11.99
C GLU A 108 7.36 -1.28 11.01
N ARG A 109 7.98 -2.40 11.42
CA ARG A 109 7.97 -3.64 10.65
C ARG A 109 6.56 -4.20 10.44
N THR A 110 5.65 -3.98 11.40
CA THR A 110 4.26 -4.45 11.31
C THR A 110 3.49 -3.63 10.28
N LEU A 111 3.62 -2.29 10.32
CA LEU A 111 2.97 -1.39 9.37
C LEU A 111 3.44 -1.65 7.94
N MET A 112 4.75 -1.72 7.71
CA MET A 112 5.29 -2.04 6.37
C MET A 112 4.83 -3.42 5.87
N ARG A 113 4.74 -4.42 6.76
CA ARG A 113 4.23 -5.74 6.37
C ARG A 113 2.75 -5.68 5.95
N LEU A 114 1.91 -4.98 6.73
CA LEU A 114 0.50 -4.80 6.41
C LEU A 114 0.32 -4.04 5.10
N LEU A 115 1.06 -2.95 4.92
CA LEU A 115 1.06 -2.15 3.70
C LEU A 115 1.44 -2.98 2.47
N VAL A 116 2.47 -3.82 2.58
CA VAL A 116 2.85 -4.74 1.48
C VAL A 116 1.76 -5.76 1.22
N GLN A 117 1.12 -6.30 2.27
CA GLN A 117 0.11 -7.36 2.15
C GLN A 117 -1.24 -6.88 1.60
N PHE A 118 -1.66 -5.65 1.91
CA PHE A 118 -2.99 -5.16 1.52
C PHE A 118 -3.04 -4.70 0.07
N GLU A 119 -4.13 -5.05 -0.61
CA GLU A 119 -4.40 -4.51 -1.94
C GLU A 119 -4.84 -3.03 -1.85
N PRO A 120 -4.66 -2.24 -2.93
CA PRO A 120 -5.03 -0.83 -2.94
C PRO A 120 -6.46 -0.55 -2.46
N GLU A 121 -7.41 -1.39 -2.86
CA GLU A 121 -8.81 -1.26 -2.49
C GLU A 121 -9.02 -1.46 -0.99
N GLN A 122 -8.21 -2.29 -0.33
CA GLN A 122 -8.29 -2.46 1.11
C GLN A 122 -7.83 -1.21 1.85
N ILE A 123 -6.80 -0.52 1.35
CA ILE A 123 -6.37 0.78 1.91
C ILE A 123 -7.42 1.85 1.67
N GLU A 124 -8.04 1.87 0.48
CA GLU A 124 -9.15 2.77 0.14
C GLU A 124 -10.31 2.64 1.14
N LEU A 125 -10.67 1.42 1.51
CA LEU A 125 -11.68 1.17 2.54
C LEU A 125 -11.26 1.69 3.91
N LEU A 126 -9.97 1.59 4.26
CA LEU A 126 -9.48 2.14 5.51
C LEU A 126 -9.53 3.67 5.51
N GLU A 127 -9.30 4.33 4.36
CA GLU A 127 -9.51 5.79 4.22
C GLU A 127 -10.96 6.19 4.48
N LEU A 128 -11.89 5.45 3.87
CA LEU A 128 -13.33 5.65 4.10
C LEU A 128 -13.67 5.54 5.58
N VAL A 129 -13.15 4.53 6.29
CA VAL A 129 -13.45 4.31 7.71
C VAL A 129 -12.76 5.35 8.60
N HIS A 130 -11.56 5.79 8.21
CA HIS A 130 -10.78 6.76 8.97
C HIS A 130 -11.47 8.11 9.04
N ASP A 131 -11.89 8.63 7.88
CA ASP A 131 -12.57 9.92 7.78
C ASP A 131 -13.63 9.86 6.65
N PRO A 132 -14.83 9.34 6.95
CA PRO A 132 -15.88 9.19 5.94
C PRO A 132 -16.29 10.51 5.31
N ARG A 133 -16.17 11.62 6.05
CA ARG A 133 -16.53 12.95 5.56
C ARG A 133 -15.51 13.44 4.53
N ARG A 134 -14.22 13.32 4.84
CA ARG A 134 -13.15 13.64 3.89
C ARG A 134 -13.21 12.74 2.67
N TYR A 135 -13.51 11.45 2.87
CA TYR A 135 -13.70 10.50 1.78
C TYR A 135 -14.83 10.93 0.84
N ALA A 136 -16.00 11.26 1.38
CA ALA A 136 -17.14 11.76 0.59
C ALA A 136 -16.80 13.02 -0.23
N LEU A 137 -15.97 13.92 0.33
CA LEU A 137 -15.53 15.13 -0.37
C LEU A 137 -14.56 14.83 -1.52
N ALA A 138 -13.76 13.76 -1.41
CA ALA A 138 -12.87 13.30 -2.47
C ALA A 138 -13.63 12.57 -3.60
N HIS A 139 -14.79 12.00 -3.28
CA HIS A 139 -15.63 11.20 -4.18
C HIS A 139 -17.03 11.80 -4.35
N PRO A 140 -17.16 12.95 -5.05
CA PRO A 140 -18.45 13.61 -5.23
C PRO A 140 -19.48 12.75 -5.98
N GLU A 141 -19.04 11.75 -6.76
CA GLU A 141 -19.89 10.76 -7.42
C GLU A 141 -20.78 9.97 -6.45
N LEU A 142 -20.34 9.78 -5.20
CA LEU A 142 -21.08 9.06 -4.17
C LEU A 142 -22.30 9.83 -3.64
N GLY A 143 -22.28 11.17 -3.77
CA GLY A 143 -23.29 12.05 -3.19
C GLY A 143 -23.20 12.16 -1.66
N GLU A 144 -24.19 12.85 -1.05
CA GLU A 144 -24.20 13.12 0.40
C GLU A 144 -24.48 11.88 1.27
N MET A 145 -25.14 10.87 0.71
CA MET A 145 -25.45 9.61 1.37
C MET A 145 -25.09 8.46 0.45
N PHE A 146 -24.15 7.63 0.87
CA PHE A 146 -23.71 6.46 0.12
C PHE A 146 -23.54 5.25 1.03
N SER A 147 -23.62 4.07 0.43
CA SER A 147 -23.36 2.78 1.06
C SER A 147 -21.99 2.24 0.64
N LEU A 148 -21.51 1.20 1.33
CA LEU A 148 -20.31 0.50 0.90
C LEU A 148 -20.45 -0.09 -0.51
N HIS A 149 -21.64 -0.56 -0.86
CA HIS A 149 -21.93 -1.03 -2.22
C HIS A 149 -21.72 0.07 -3.26
N ASP A 150 -22.06 1.32 -2.94
CA ASP A 150 -21.83 2.46 -3.84
C ASP A 150 -20.34 2.73 -4.01
N VAL A 151 -19.54 2.61 -2.95
CA VAL A 151 -18.07 2.71 -3.04
C VAL A 151 -17.51 1.65 -3.98
N TYR A 152 -17.90 0.39 -3.79
CA TYR A 152 -17.41 -0.69 -4.66
C TYR A 152 -17.83 -0.51 -6.11
N LYS A 153 -19.07 -0.10 -6.35
CA LYS A 153 -19.60 0.04 -7.70
C LYS A 153 -19.08 1.28 -8.44
N GLN A 154 -18.99 2.42 -7.74
CA GLN A 154 -18.75 3.73 -8.35
C GLN A 154 -17.29 4.15 -8.26
N VAL A 155 -16.58 3.78 -7.18
CA VAL A 155 -15.16 4.11 -6.97
C VAL A 155 -14.26 2.97 -7.40
N LEU A 156 -14.54 1.74 -6.93
CA LEU A 156 -13.68 0.58 -7.18
C LEU A 156 -14.04 -0.17 -8.49
N GLY A 157 -15.13 0.19 -9.16
CA GLY A 157 -15.54 -0.40 -10.44
C GLY A 157 -15.99 -1.86 -10.38
N VAL A 158 -16.34 -2.38 -9.20
CA VAL A 158 -16.75 -3.78 -8.99
C VAL A 158 -18.29 -3.87 -9.13
N ALA A 159 -18.77 -4.45 -10.23
CA ALA A 159 -20.14 -4.21 -10.72
C ALA A 159 -21.12 -5.40 -10.66
N ASP A 160 -20.72 -6.60 -10.21
CA ASP A 160 -21.50 -7.84 -10.37
C ASP A 160 -21.82 -8.58 -9.05
N ALA A 161 -22.64 -9.65 -9.10
CA ALA A 161 -23.03 -10.40 -7.91
C ALA A 161 -21.84 -11.11 -7.19
N GLY A 162 -20.75 -11.42 -7.92
CA GLY A 162 -19.51 -11.97 -7.34
C GLY A 162 -18.74 -10.94 -6.50
N SER A 163 -19.09 -9.65 -6.66
CA SER A 163 -18.49 -8.55 -5.92
C SER A 163 -18.74 -8.65 -4.42
N LEU A 164 -19.90 -9.14 -3.96
CA LEU A 164 -20.21 -9.23 -2.52
C LEU A 164 -19.31 -10.22 -1.77
N GLU A 165 -18.90 -11.32 -2.40
CA GLU A 165 -17.96 -12.27 -1.80
C GLU A 165 -16.55 -11.68 -1.71
N ILE A 166 -16.13 -10.95 -2.75
CA ILE A 166 -14.85 -10.23 -2.78
C ILE A 166 -14.84 -9.14 -1.68
N ILE A 167 -15.91 -8.36 -1.58
CA ILE A 167 -16.14 -7.34 -0.55
C ILE A 167 -16.02 -7.98 0.83
N GLY A 168 -16.80 -9.04 1.08
CA GLY A 168 -16.80 -9.75 2.36
C GLY A 168 -15.42 -10.30 2.73
N ARG A 169 -14.69 -10.85 1.76
CA ARG A 169 -13.31 -11.34 1.96
C ARG A 169 -12.35 -10.21 2.31
N GLN A 170 -12.34 -9.11 1.56
CA GLN A 170 -11.45 -7.98 1.81
C GLN A 170 -11.67 -7.38 3.22
N LEU A 171 -12.93 -7.23 3.62
CA LEU A 171 -13.29 -6.75 4.95
C LEU A 171 -12.90 -7.74 6.06
N ASN A 172 -13.09 -9.04 5.81
CA ASN A 172 -12.62 -10.07 6.74
C ASN A 172 -11.09 -10.04 6.89
N ASP A 173 -10.34 -9.83 5.80
CA ASP A 173 -8.88 -9.72 5.85
C ASP A 173 -8.44 -8.47 6.64
N LEU A 174 -9.15 -7.34 6.50
CA LEU A 174 -8.95 -6.12 7.33
C LEU A 174 -9.27 -6.35 8.81
N TYR A 175 -10.26 -7.19 9.12
CA TYR A 175 -10.58 -7.55 10.50
C TYR A 175 -9.54 -8.52 11.08
N MET A 176 -9.20 -9.58 10.36
CA MET A 176 -8.26 -10.62 10.81
C MET A 176 -6.82 -10.13 10.94
N SER A 177 -6.47 -9.06 10.22
CA SER A 177 -5.18 -8.35 10.37
C SER A 177 -5.15 -7.41 11.58
N GLY A 178 -6.28 -7.17 12.24
CA GLY A 178 -6.39 -6.35 13.45
C GLY A 178 -6.37 -4.85 13.21
N VAL A 179 -6.58 -4.38 11.97
CA VAL A 179 -6.65 -2.93 11.65
C VAL A 179 -8.06 -2.35 11.82
N THR A 180 -9.08 -3.20 11.91
CA THR A 180 -10.48 -2.80 12.18
C THR A 180 -11.06 -3.52 13.41
N ARG A 181 -11.99 -2.87 14.13
CA ARG A 181 -12.59 -3.35 15.39
C ARG A 181 -13.76 -4.32 15.22
N SER A 182 -14.37 -4.44 14.04
CA SER A 182 -15.48 -5.36 13.79
C SER A 182 -15.36 -6.09 12.45
N GLY A 183 -15.71 -7.37 12.42
CA GLY A 183 -15.94 -8.12 11.19
C GLY A 183 -17.33 -7.85 10.60
N PHE A 184 -17.51 -8.12 9.30
CA PHE A 184 -18.74 -7.84 8.58
C PHE A 184 -19.85 -8.87 8.90
N GLY A 185 -21.09 -8.38 9.08
CA GLY A 185 -22.33 -9.16 9.05
C GLY A 185 -23.27 -8.64 7.95
N PRO A 186 -24.36 -9.35 7.60
CA PRO A 186 -25.18 -9.08 6.41
C PRO A 186 -25.99 -7.77 6.44
N THR A 187 -25.95 -7.01 7.54
CA THR A 187 -26.74 -5.77 7.70
C THR A 187 -25.78 -4.63 8.04
N PHE A 188 -25.29 -3.94 7.02
CA PHE A 188 -24.60 -2.66 7.18
C PHE A 188 -25.67 -1.57 7.33
N MET A 189 -25.71 -0.88 8.47
CA MET A 189 -26.44 0.38 8.59
C MET A 189 -25.48 1.52 8.25
N PRO A 190 -25.92 2.50 7.42
CA PRO A 190 -25.11 3.66 7.10
C PRO A 190 -24.73 4.40 8.39
N LEU A 191 -23.62 5.14 8.29
CA LEU A 191 -22.98 6.03 9.28
C LEU A 191 -23.94 7.10 9.82
N ARG A 192 -25.01 6.67 10.49
CA ARG A 192 -25.96 7.49 11.22
C ARG A 192 -25.73 7.14 12.67
N ASP A 193 -25.00 8.04 13.31
CA ASP A 193 -24.45 7.91 14.65
C ASP A 193 -23.25 6.95 14.74
N ASN A 194 -22.24 7.41 15.46
CA ASN A 194 -20.92 6.81 15.71
C ASN A 194 -21.01 5.51 16.56
N GLN A 195 -22.04 4.70 16.32
CA GLN A 195 -22.49 3.56 17.12
C GLN A 195 -22.50 2.24 16.32
N GLY A 196 -22.19 2.28 15.01
CA GLY A 196 -22.14 1.10 14.15
C GLY A 196 -20.73 0.55 13.92
N GLY A 197 -20.31 -0.43 14.71
CA GLY A 197 -19.36 -1.53 14.42
C GLY A 197 -17.98 -1.23 13.81
N PHE A 198 -17.93 -0.68 12.60
CA PHE A 198 -16.74 -0.68 11.75
C PHE A 198 -15.90 0.58 11.97
N ALA A 199 -14.91 0.45 12.86
CA ALA A 199 -13.96 1.51 13.18
C ALA A 199 -12.53 0.98 13.10
N LEU A 200 -11.57 1.88 12.86
CA LEU A 200 -10.15 1.53 12.91
C LEU A 200 -9.72 1.17 14.34
N THR A 201 -8.80 0.22 14.45
CA THR A 201 -8.00 0.07 15.67
C THR A 201 -6.93 1.15 15.73
N ASP A 202 -6.17 1.20 16.82
CA ASP A 202 -5.02 2.09 16.92
C ASP A 202 -3.96 1.73 15.86
N LEU A 203 -3.79 0.43 15.60
CA LEU A 203 -2.94 -0.08 14.51
C LEU A 203 -3.44 0.34 13.13
N GLY A 204 -4.76 0.29 12.90
CA GLY A 204 -5.35 0.79 11.65
C GLY A 204 -5.16 2.29 11.48
N THR A 205 -5.28 3.06 12.57
CA THR A 205 -5.06 4.51 12.55
C THR A 205 -3.59 4.84 12.24
N GLU A 206 -2.65 4.13 12.86
CA GLU A 206 -1.21 4.25 12.54
C GLU A 206 -0.93 3.90 11.09
N LEU A 207 -1.55 2.84 10.56
CA LEU A 207 -1.42 2.48 9.14
C LEU A 207 -1.92 3.58 8.21
N MET A 208 -2.99 4.30 8.58
CA MET A 208 -3.45 5.42 7.76
C MET A 208 -2.49 6.60 7.77
N GLY A 209 -1.87 6.89 8.92
CA GLY A 209 -0.76 7.85 8.97
C GLY A 209 0.45 7.41 8.15
N TYR A 210 0.67 6.09 8.04
CA TYR A 210 1.76 5.49 7.27
C TYR A 210 1.54 5.57 5.75
N CYS A 211 0.29 5.47 5.30
CA CYS A 211 -0.12 5.62 3.91
C CYS A 211 -0.31 7.08 3.47
N ALA A 212 -0.33 8.03 4.41
CA ALA A 212 -0.54 9.44 4.09
C ALA A 212 0.55 9.93 3.15
N ARG A 213 0.17 10.64 2.08
CA ARG A 213 1.16 11.27 1.21
C ARG A 213 2.07 12.20 2.02
N VAL A 214 3.37 12.10 1.78
CA VAL A 214 4.34 13.05 2.31
C VAL A 214 3.99 14.43 1.77
N ARG A 215 3.40 15.27 2.61
CA ARG A 215 3.10 16.64 2.22
C ARG A 215 4.36 17.46 2.47
N ALA A 216 4.94 17.99 1.40
CA ALA A 216 5.73 19.20 1.54
C ALA A 216 4.79 20.32 2.02
N SER A 217 5.09 21.03 3.11
CA SER A 217 4.39 22.29 3.41
C SER A 217 5.27 23.24 4.21
N PRO A 218 5.22 24.57 3.95
CA PRO A 218 3.96 25.32 3.90
C PRO A 218 3.85 26.34 2.75
N ALA A 219 2.96 26.08 1.78
CA ALA A 219 2.41 27.14 0.91
C ALA A 219 0.87 27.12 0.84
N GLU A 220 0.22 25.98 1.11
CA GLU A 220 -1.25 25.84 1.00
C GLU A 220 -1.99 25.99 2.34
N ALA A 221 -1.29 26.33 3.43
CA ALA A 221 -1.93 26.67 4.71
C ALA A 221 -2.43 28.14 4.78
N ARG A 222 -2.35 28.88 3.66
CA ARG A 222 -2.85 30.26 3.54
C ARG A 222 -3.53 30.46 2.18
N SER A 223 -4.72 29.87 2.03
CA SER A 223 -5.72 30.34 1.06
C SER A 223 -7.10 30.20 1.68
#